data_AF-A0A1I8F7A0-F1
#
_entry.id   AF-A0A1I8F7A0-F1
#
_cell.length_a   1.000
_cell.length_b   1.000
_cell.length_c   1.000
_cell.angle_alpha   90.00
_cell.angle_beta   90.00
_cell.angle_gamma   90.00
#
_symmetry.space_group_name_H-M   'P 1'
#
loop_
_entity.id
_entity.type
_entity.pdbx_description
1 polymer ?
#
loop_
_entity_poly.entity_id
_entity_poly.type
_entity_poly.pdbx_seq_one_letter_code
_entity_poly.pdbx_strand_id
1 'polypeptide(L)'
;MMEALRRLGLIGWIGDQVHLVVLSLPETARLPVAIIVVLWTSALASAFIDNIPFTTAMVPVILQLSDILPLMPLVWSLAFGVCFGGNGTLIGASANVVAAGVAEQNGYPISFVHFFRVGFPVLLVTSQLPQLPAIPANLSHAAFGWELLINKWLWYCLS
;
A
#
# COMPACT_ATOMS: atom_id res chain seq x y z
N MET A 1 6.38 -1.10 23.01
CA MET A 1 4.92 -0.97 22.82
C MET A 1 4.36 -2.07 21.92
N MET A 2 4.90 -2.27 20.71
CA MET A 2 4.45 -3.33 19.78
C MET A 2 4.53 -4.76 20.34
N GLU A 3 5.60 -5.09 21.08
CA GLU A 3 5.74 -6.41 21.73
C GLU A 3 4.73 -6.64 22.88
N ALA A 4 4.23 -5.57 23.50
CA ALA A 4 3.19 -5.66 24.53
C ALA A 4 1.83 -5.99 23.92
N LEU A 5 1.50 -5.39 22.77
CA LEU A 5 0.27 -5.68 22.01
C LEU A 5 0.24 -7.12 21.47
N ARG A 6 1.41 -7.65 21.10
CA ARG A 6 1.59 -9.05 20.69
C ARG A 6 1.37 -10.03 21.85
N ARG A 7 1.94 -9.74 23.04
CA ARG A 7 1.76 -10.57 24.25
C ARG A 7 0.37 -10.50 24.86
N LEU A 8 -0.36 -9.40 24.65
CA LEU A 8 -1.74 -9.21 25.09
C LEU A 8 -2.76 -10.02 24.27
N GLY A 9 -2.35 -10.70 23.20
CA GLY A 9 -3.26 -11.47 22.35
C GLY A 9 -4.24 -10.63 21.52
N LEU A 10 -4.18 -9.31 21.63
CA LEU A 10 -5.06 -8.37 20.92
C LEU A 10 -4.91 -8.50 19.40
N ILE A 11 -3.69 -8.75 18.94
CA ILE A 11 -3.37 -8.99 17.53
C ILE A 11 -4.01 -10.29 17.02
N GLY A 12 -3.96 -11.36 17.83
CA GLY A 12 -4.65 -12.61 17.52
C GLY A 12 -6.18 -12.44 17.49
N TRP A 13 -6.74 -11.67 18.43
CA TRP A 13 -8.17 -11.38 18.48
C TRP A 13 -8.66 -10.57 17.28
N ILE A 14 -7.90 -9.56 16.83
CA ILE A 14 -8.20 -8.80 15.61
C ILE A 14 -8.06 -9.71 14.38
N GLY A 15 -7.03 -10.56 14.35
CA GLY A 15 -6.84 -11.59 13.34
C GLY A 15 -8.06 -12.52 13.24
N ASP A 16 -8.60 -12.99 14.35
CA ASP A 16 -9.78 -13.85 14.42
C ASP A 16 -11.08 -13.15 13.97
N GLN A 17 -11.26 -11.86 14.29
CA GLN A 17 -12.40 -11.09 13.81
C GLN A 17 -12.34 -10.86 12.29
N VAL A 18 -11.15 -10.57 11.75
CA VAL A 18 -10.92 -10.49 10.30
C VAL A 18 -11.09 -11.87 9.66
N HIS A 19 -10.65 -12.94 10.34
CA HIS A 19 -10.78 -14.33 9.91
C HIS A 19 -12.25 -14.74 9.75
N LEU A 20 -13.13 -14.38 10.68
CA LEU A 20 -14.57 -14.68 10.58
C LEU A 20 -15.26 -13.95 9.41
N VAL A 21 -14.85 -12.71 9.13
CA VAL A 21 -15.37 -11.93 7.98
C VAL A 21 -14.85 -12.50 6.66
N VAL A 22 -13.57 -12.88 6.60
CA VAL A 22 -12.94 -13.49 5.41
C VAL A 22 -13.49 -14.89 5.15
N LEU A 23 -13.78 -15.68 6.19
CA LEU A 23 -14.38 -17.02 6.04
C LEU A 23 -15.85 -16.99 5.58
N SER A 24 -16.57 -15.89 5.84
CA SER A 24 -17.95 -15.68 5.34
C SER A 24 -18.02 -15.48 3.82
N LEU A 25 -16.87 -15.26 3.17
CA LEU A 25 -16.73 -15.11 1.72
C LEU A 25 -16.27 -16.43 1.07
N PRO A 26 -16.68 -16.68 -0.20
CA PRO A 26 -16.20 -17.82 -0.98
C PRO A 26 -14.67 -17.87 -1.04
N GLU A 27 -14.05 -19.05 -0.97
CA GLU A 27 -12.58 -19.21 -1.00
C GLU A 27 -11.91 -18.52 -2.20
N THR A 28 -12.59 -18.50 -3.34
CA THR A 28 -12.12 -17.84 -4.56
C THR A 28 -12.09 -16.31 -4.46
N ALA A 29 -12.86 -15.72 -3.53
CA ALA A 29 -12.98 -14.27 -3.36
C ALA A 29 -12.08 -13.70 -2.24
N ARG A 30 -11.55 -14.53 -1.33
CA ARG A 30 -10.78 -14.06 -0.16
C ARG A 30 -9.51 -13.31 -0.56
N LEU A 31 -8.74 -13.87 -1.49
CA LEU A 31 -7.51 -13.28 -2.00
C LEU A 31 -7.76 -11.94 -2.74
N PRO A 32 -8.63 -11.87 -3.76
CA PRO A 32 -8.83 -10.62 -4.49
C PRO A 32 -9.44 -9.52 -3.61
N VAL A 33 -10.31 -9.85 -2.66
CA VAL A 33 -10.85 -8.87 -1.72
C VAL A 33 -9.75 -8.32 -0.81
N ALA A 34 -8.87 -9.17 -0.26
CA ALA A 34 -7.76 -8.71 0.56
C ALA A 34 -6.79 -7.79 -0.22
N ILE A 35 -6.47 -8.14 -1.48
CA ILE A 35 -5.66 -7.31 -2.38
C ILE A 35 -6.31 -5.94 -2.59
N ILE A 36 -7.61 -5.90 -2.89
CA ILE A 36 -8.36 -4.66 -3.12
C ILE A 36 -8.33 -3.80 -1.86
N VAL A 37 -8.66 -4.38 -0.70
CA VAL A 37 -8.68 -3.66 0.59
C VAL A 37 -7.32 -3.07 0.88
N VAL A 38 -6.25 -3.89 0.86
CA VAL A 38 -4.89 -3.42 1.16
C VAL A 38 -4.46 -2.34 0.18
N LEU A 39 -4.73 -2.50 -1.12
CA LEU A 39 -4.37 -1.52 -2.14
C LEU A 39 -5.06 -0.18 -1.90
N TRP A 40 -6.38 -0.17 -1.68
CA TRP A 40 -7.14 1.06 -1.45
C TRP A 40 -6.80 1.73 -0.13
N THR A 41 -6.71 0.96 0.96
CA THR A 41 -6.33 1.53 2.26
C THR A 41 -4.94 2.12 2.19
N SER A 42 -4.01 1.47 1.48
CA SER A 42 -2.65 1.97 1.30
C SER A 42 -2.60 3.20 0.40
N ALA A 43 -3.34 3.22 -0.71
CA ALA A 43 -3.41 4.37 -1.60
C ALA A 43 -3.99 5.60 -0.91
N LEU A 44 -5.09 5.45 -0.19
CA LEU A 44 -5.73 6.58 0.49
C LEU A 44 -4.94 7.06 1.70
N ALA A 45 -4.39 6.15 2.50
CA ALA A 45 -3.60 6.54 3.68
C ALA A 45 -2.26 7.17 3.29
N SER A 46 -1.57 6.60 2.28
CA SER A 46 -0.31 7.13 1.76
C SER A 46 -0.50 8.42 0.95
N ALA A 47 -1.74 8.80 0.62
CA ALA A 47 -2.01 10.13 0.09
C ALA A 47 -1.72 11.23 1.13
N PHE A 48 -1.79 10.93 2.43
CA PHE A 48 -1.54 11.92 3.49
C PHE A 48 -0.26 11.65 4.28
N ILE A 49 0.27 10.43 4.21
CA ILE A 49 1.43 9.96 4.96
C ILE A 49 2.53 9.58 3.96
N ASP A 50 3.78 9.93 4.25
CA ASP A 50 4.91 9.55 3.40
C ASP A 50 5.01 8.02 3.26
N ASN A 51 5.42 7.59 2.07
CA ASN A 51 5.44 6.19 1.67
C ASN A 51 6.26 5.29 2.63
N ILE A 52 7.35 5.82 3.19
CA ILE A 52 8.27 5.06 4.06
C ILE A 52 7.61 4.72 5.41
N PRO A 53 7.21 5.70 6.25
CA PRO A 53 6.61 5.40 7.55
C PRO A 53 5.30 4.63 7.44
N PHE A 54 4.49 4.89 6.39
CA PHE A 54 3.26 4.14 6.17
C PHE A 54 3.53 2.66 5.88
N THR A 55 4.47 2.38 4.97
CA THR A 55 4.86 1.01 4.64
C THR A 55 5.33 0.24 5.87
N THR A 56 6.24 0.83 6.66
CA THR A 56 6.77 0.20 7.88
C THR A 56 5.66 -0.12 8.88
N ALA A 57 4.63 0.73 8.99
CA ALA A 57 3.47 0.47 9.85
C ALA A 57 2.58 -0.68 9.35
N MET A 58 2.52 -0.89 8.03
CA MET A 58 1.70 -1.94 7.41
C MET A 58 2.40 -3.31 7.33
N VAL A 59 3.72 -3.39 7.38
CA VAL A 59 4.47 -4.66 7.39
C VAL A 59 3.90 -5.70 8.37
N PRO A 60 3.69 -5.41 9.67
CA PRO A 60 3.16 -6.41 10.60
C PRO A 60 1.72 -6.84 10.27
N VAL A 61 0.92 -5.97 9.63
CA VAL A 61 -0.44 -6.29 9.18
C VAL A 61 -0.40 -7.27 8.01
N ILE A 62 0.49 -7.02 7.03
CA ILE A 62 0.68 -7.92 5.89
C ILE A 62 1.20 -9.29 6.33
N LEU A 63 2.13 -9.34 7.29
CA LEU A 63 2.65 -10.60 7.82
C LEU A 63 1.55 -11.43 8.51
N GLN A 64 0.65 -10.81 9.27
CA GLN A 64 -0.49 -11.51 9.87
C GLN A 64 -1.47 -12.04 8.82
N LEU A 65 -1.74 -11.24 7.78
CA LEU A 65 -2.58 -11.67 6.66
C LEU A 65 -1.92 -12.81 5.86
N SER A 66 -0.58 -12.88 5.87
CA SER A 66 0.17 -13.91 5.16
C SER A 66 0.12 -15.31 5.80
N ASP A 67 -0.37 -15.41 7.03
CA ASP A 67 -0.59 -16.71 7.69
C ASP A 67 -1.73 -17.50 7.04
N ILE A 68 -2.64 -16.81 6.35
CA ILE A 68 -3.87 -17.38 5.74
C ILE A 68 -3.99 -17.13 4.23
N LEU A 69 -3.21 -16.19 3.69
CA LEU A 69 -3.18 -15.82 2.27
C LEU A 69 -1.74 -15.79 1.79
N PRO A 70 -1.46 -16.00 0.49
CA PRO A 70 -0.11 -15.87 -0.03
C PRO A 70 0.43 -14.44 0.22
N LEU A 71 1.61 -14.37 0.86
CA LEU A 71 2.29 -13.13 1.21
C LEU A 71 2.51 -12.23 -0.02
N MET A 72 2.89 -12.83 -1.14
CA MET A 72 3.39 -12.10 -2.29
C MET A 72 2.36 -11.16 -2.93
N PRO A 73 1.12 -11.59 -3.26
CA PRO A 73 0.09 -10.65 -3.72
C PRO A 73 -0.22 -9.51 -2.75
N LEU A 74 -0.14 -9.77 -1.43
CA LEU A 74 -0.39 -8.76 -0.41
C LEU A 74 0.73 -7.71 -0.37
N VAL A 75 1.99 -8.12 -0.42
CA VAL A 75 3.14 -7.19 -0.50
C VAL A 75 3.08 -6.35 -1.77
N TRP A 76 2.70 -6.93 -2.92
CA TRP A 76 2.49 -6.17 -4.15
C TRP A 76 1.35 -5.17 -4.03
N SER A 77 0.22 -5.58 -3.45
CA SER A 77 -0.92 -4.69 -3.26
C SER A 77 -0.57 -3.49 -2.36
N LEU A 78 0.24 -3.71 -1.32
CA LEU A 78 0.78 -2.65 -0.47
C LEU A 78 1.72 -1.73 -1.26
N ALA A 79 2.72 -2.29 -1.96
CA ALA A 79 3.70 -1.53 -2.71
C ALA A 79 3.04 -0.66 -3.80
N PHE A 80 2.10 -1.23 -4.57
CA PHE A 80 1.35 -0.48 -5.58
C PHE A 80 0.44 0.57 -4.95
N GLY A 81 -0.27 0.21 -3.89
CA GLY A 81 -1.14 1.15 -3.16
C GLY A 81 -0.35 2.37 -2.66
N VAL A 82 0.77 2.16 -1.98
CA VAL A 82 1.64 3.23 -1.47
C VAL A 82 2.18 4.11 -2.59
N CYS A 83 2.69 3.51 -3.67
CA CYS A 83 3.21 4.25 -4.82
C CYS A 83 2.14 5.12 -5.51
N PHE A 84 0.92 4.60 -5.68
CA PHE A 84 -0.19 5.38 -6.25
C PHE A 84 -0.71 6.43 -5.28
N GLY A 85 -0.72 6.12 -3.99
CA GLY A 85 -1.10 7.02 -2.91
C GLY A 85 -0.24 8.27 -2.82
N GLY A 86 1.09 8.11 -2.81
CA GLY A 86 2.03 9.23 -2.73
C GLY A 86 1.93 10.24 -3.88
N ASN A 87 1.35 9.84 -5.03
CA ASN A 87 1.08 10.74 -6.16
C ASN A 87 -0.21 11.57 -5.98
N GLY A 88 -1.05 11.22 -5.00
CA GLY A 88 -2.35 11.86 -4.79
C GLY A 88 -2.27 13.26 -4.20
N THR A 89 -1.23 13.56 -3.41
CA THR A 89 -1.09 14.86 -2.76
C THR A 89 0.35 15.35 -2.73
N LEU A 90 0.51 16.65 -2.46
CA LEU A 90 1.83 17.26 -2.35
C LEU A 90 2.62 16.77 -1.13
N ILE A 91 1.94 16.36 -0.05
CA ILE A 91 2.57 15.88 1.19
C ILE A 91 2.74 14.36 1.25
N GLY A 92 2.07 13.62 0.37
CA GLY A 92 2.08 12.15 0.36
C GLY A 92 3.43 11.55 -0.04
N ALA A 93 4.30 12.33 -0.67
CA ALA A 93 5.68 11.91 -0.94
C ALA A 93 6.66 13.04 -0.62
N SER A 94 7.73 12.70 0.10
CA SER A 94 8.85 13.60 0.36
C SER A 94 9.42 14.23 -0.93
N ALA A 95 9.43 13.51 -2.05
CA ALA A 95 9.85 14.02 -3.36
C ALA A 95 8.97 15.17 -3.88
N ASN A 96 7.66 15.12 -3.65
CA ASN A 96 6.73 16.17 -4.10
C ASN A 96 6.96 17.47 -3.32
N VAL A 97 7.22 17.37 -2.01
CA VAL A 97 7.54 18.51 -1.15
C VAL A 97 8.87 19.15 -1.57
N VAL A 98 9.90 18.34 -1.85
CA VAL A 98 11.20 18.84 -2.33
C VAL A 98 11.05 19.54 -3.68
N ALA A 99 10.29 18.95 -4.61
CA ALA A 99 10.04 19.57 -5.92
C ALA A 99 9.29 20.90 -5.81
N ALA A 100 8.28 20.99 -4.93
CA ALA A 100 7.58 22.25 -4.66
C ALA A 100 8.50 23.31 -4.05
N GLY A 101 9.39 22.93 -3.13
CA GLY A 101 10.38 23.85 -2.55
C GLY A 101 11.37 24.38 -3.59
N VAL A 102 11.83 23.54 -4.53
CA VAL A 102 12.69 23.98 -5.65
C VAL A 102 11.92 24.88 -6.62
N ALA A 103 10.65 24.57 -6.91
CA ALA A 103 9.81 25.41 -7.79
C ALA A 103 9.55 26.80 -7.18
N GLU A 104 9.32 26.86 -5.86
CA GLU A 104 9.16 28.11 -5.12
C GLU A 104 10.41 28.99 -5.20
N GLN A 105 11.61 28.40 -5.08
CA GLN A 105 12.89 29.11 -5.26
C GLN A 105 13.07 29.69 -6.67
N ASN A 106 12.45 29.09 -7.69
CA ASN A 106 12.49 29.57 -9.08
C ASN A 106 11.31 30.49 -9.45
N GLY A 107 10.50 30.92 -8.46
CA GLY A 107 9.40 31.85 -8.67
C GLY A 107 8.07 31.22 -9.10
N TYR A 108 7.94 29.89 -9.04
CA TYR A 108 6.70 29.16 -9.36
C TYR A 108 6.14 28.46 -8.11
N PRO A 109 5.40 29.15 -7.23
CA PRO A 109 4.86 28.56 -6.01
C PRO A 109 3.76 27.53 -6.35
N ILE A 110 3.98 26.27 -5.98
CA ILE A 110 3.00 25.19 -6.13
C ILE A 110 2.20 25.08 -4.83
N SER A 111 0.99 25.64 -4.83
CA SER A 111 0.07 25.50 -3.70
C SER A 111 -0.49 24.08 -3.56
N PHE A 112 -0.71 23.63 -2.31
CA PHE A 112 -1.26 22.30 -1.99
C PHE A 112 -2.55 21.98 -2.75
N VAL A 113 -3.49 22.94 -2.81
CA VAL A 113 -4.78 22.76 -3.49
C VAL A 113 -4.62 22.59 -5.00
N HIS A 114 -3.65 23.29 -5.60
CA HIS A 114 -3.35 23.17 -7.03
C HIS A 114 -2.85 21.76 -7.37
N PHE A 115 -1.89 21.26 -6.58
CA PHE A 115 -1.39 19.90 -6.74
C PHE A 115 -2.49 18.87 -6.47
N PHE A 116 -3.26 19.03 -5.38
CA PHE A 116 -4.33 18.11 -4.98
C PHE A 116 -5.41 17.97 -6.07
N ARG A 117 -5.78 19.07 -6.74
CA ARG A 117 -6.80 19.06 -7.81
C ARG A 117 -6.39 18.20 -9.01
N VAL A 118 -5.09 18.03 -9.25
CA VAL A 118 -4.54 17.21 -10.34
C VAL A 118 -4.16 15.81 -9.83
N GLY A 119 -3.48 15.73 -8.68
CA GLY A 119 -3.00 14.49 -8.08
C GLY A 119 -4.12 13.57 -7.60
N PHE A 120 -5.18 14.11 -7.00
CA PHE A 120 -6.25 13.28 -6.44
C PHE A 120 -7.04 12.50 -7.52
N PRO A 121 -7.43 13.10 -8.67
CA PRO A 121 -7.98 12.32 -9.79
C PRO A 121 -7.00 11.28 -10.33
N VAL A 122 -5.70 11.58 -10.42
CA VAL A 122 -4.67 10.64 -10.89
C VAL A 122 -4.55 9.45 -9.93
N LEU A 123 -4.61 9.68 -8.62
CA LEU A 123 -4.63 8.62 -7.61
C LEU A 123 -5.83 7.68 -7.83
N LEU A 124 -7.03 8.22 -8.05
CA LEU A 124 -8.23 7.39 -8.26
C LEU A 124 -8.12 6.57 -9.55
N VAL A 125 -7.68 7.18 -10.65
CA VAL A 125 -7.52 6.49 -11.93
C VAL A 125 -6.45 5.40 -11.85
N THR A 126 -5.30 5.70 -11.25
CA THR A 126 -4.18 4.75 -11.14
C THR A 126 -4.48 3.61 -10.16
N SER A 127 -5.21 3.88 -9.07
CA SER A 127 -5.63 2.84 -8.12
C SER A 127 -6.68 1.88 -8.71
N GLN A 128 -7.49 2.33 -9.68
CA GLN A 128 -8.44 1.47 -10.39
C GLN A 128 -7.77 0.52 -11.40
N LEU A 129 -6.64 0.89 -12.00
CA LEU A 129 -5.97 0.13 -13.06
C LEU A 129 -5.65 -1.33 -12.69
N PRO A 130 -5.09 -1.64 -11.51
CA PRO A 130 -4.81 -3.02 -11.08
C PRO A 130 -6.05 -3.91 -10.94
N GLN A 131 -7.24 -3.31 -10.83
CA GLN A 131 -8.51 -4.01 -10.64
C GLN A 131 -9.22 -4.30 -11.97
N LEU A 132 -8.75 -3.72 -13.07
CA LEU A 132 -9.35 -3.94 -14.38
C LEU A 132 -9.06 -5.37 -14.87
N PRO A 133 -10.09 -6.12 -15.32
CA PRO A 133 -9.94 -7.51 -15.80
C PRO A 133 -9.10 -7.65 -17.08
N ALA A 134 -8.59 -6.53 -17.62
CA ALA A 134 -7.76 -6.47 -18.81
C ALA A 134 -6.29 -6.86 -18.58
N ILE A 135 -5.84 -7.02 -17.33
CA ILE A 135 -4.51 -7.57 -17.04
C ILE A 135 -4.66 -9.07 -16.83
N PRO A 136 -4.27 -9.92 -17.80
CA PRO A 136 -4.34 -11.36 -17.61
C PRO A 136 -3.41 -11.77 -16.47
N ALA A 137 -3.94 -12.55 -15.52
CA ALA A 137 -3.21 -13.17 -14.39
C ALA A 137 -1.97 -14.00 -14.82
N ASN A 138 -1.82 -14.22 -16.13
CA ASN A 138 -0.71 -14.94 -16.75
C ASN A 138 0.57 -14.09 -16.85
N LEU A 139 0.48 -12.76 -16.76
CA LEU A 139 1.64 -11.86 -16.87
C LEU A 139 2.38 -11.68 -15.53
N SER A 140 1.69 -11.85 -14.40
CA SER A 140 2.27 -11.70 -13.05
C SER A 140 3.29 -12.78 -12.69
N HIS A 141 3.20 -13.98 -13.28
CA HIS A 141 4.17 -15.05 -13.05
C HIS A 141 5.39 -14.99 -14.00
N ALA A 142 5.22 -14.44 -15.21
CA ALA A 142 6.28 -14.44 -16.22
C ALA A 142 7.23 -13.23 -16.12
N ALA A 143 6.78 -12.12 -15.55
CA ALA A 143 7.54 -10.86 -15.57
C ALA A 143 8.41 -10.60 -14.33
N PHE A 144 8.19 -11.29 -13.21
CA PHE A 144 8.73 -10.87 -11.90
C PHE A 144 9.53 -11.99 -11.18
N GLY A 145 10.78 -12.24 -11.60
CA GLY A 145 11.74 -13.10 -10.89
C GLY A 145 12.38 -12.44 -9.65
N TRP A 146 11.61 -11.77 -8.79
CA TRP A 146 12.09 -10.69 -7.89
C TRP A 146 12.08 -11.00 -6.39
N GLU A 147 12.04 -12.27 -6.00
CA GLU A 147 12.19 -12.73 -4.60
C GLU A 147 13.40 -12.09 -3.88
N LEU A 148 14.50 -11.86 -4.61
CA LEU A 148 15.72 -11.22 -4.09
C LEU A 148 15.58 -9.72 -3.81
N LEU A 149 14.75 -9.00 -4.57
CA LEU A 149 14.53 -7.56 -4.38
C LEU A 149 13.59 -7.30 -3.20
N ILE A 150 12.55 -8.13 -3.05
CA ILE A 150 11.59 -8.03 -1.95
C ILE A 150 12.27 -8.34 -0.62
N ASN A 151 13.09 -9.39 -0.54
CA ASN A 151 13.82 -9.72 0.69
C ASN A 151 14.79 -8.60 1.11
N LYS A 152 15.42 -7.91 0.16
CA LYS A 152 16.23 -6.72 0.44
C LYS A 152 15.41 -5.52 0.87
N TRP A 153 14.24 -5.32 0.28
CA TRP A 153 13.34 -4.20 0.57
C TRP A 153 12.65 -4.34 1.94
N LEU A 154 12.19 -5.55 2.29
CA LEU A 154 11.70 -5.89 3.63
C LEU A 154 12.79 -5.71 4.68
N TRP A 155 14.02 -6.15 4.38
CA TRP A 155 15.17 -5.85 5.24
C TRP A 155 15.39 -4.35 5.43
N TYR A 156 15.29 -3.55 4.37
CA TYR A 156 15.48 -2.10 4.43
C TYR A 156 14.38 -1.38 5.23
N CYS A 157 13.14 -1.88 5.21
CA CYS A 157 12.03 -1.32 5.98
C CYS A 157 12.05 -1.75 7.47
N LEU A 158 12.78 -2.83 7.80
CA LEU A 158 12.90 -3.40 9.15
C LEU A 158 14.22 -3.04 9.85
N SER A 159 15.18 -2.40 9.15
CA SER A 159 16.47 -1.92 9.69
C SER A 159 16.39 -0.45 10.08
#